data_AF-A0A1Q3Z4G1-F1
#
_entry.id   AF-A0A1Q3Z4G1-F1
#
_cell.length_a   1.000
_cell.length_b   1.000
_cell.length_c   1.000
_cell.angle_alpha   90.00
_cell.angle_beta   90.00
_cell.angle_gamma   90.00
#
_symmetry.space_group_name_H-M   'P 1'
#
loop_
_entity.id
_entity.type
_entity.pdbx_description
1 polymer ?
#
loop_
_entity_poly.entity_id
_entity_poly.type
_entity_poly.pdbx_seq_one_letter_code
_entity_poly.pdbx_strand_id
1 'polypeptide(L)'
;MLGLAALAAASLMPTAANAACRQGFCVSGYDQNGIHVVNFTVSISNYTHINASTPQGQVELGRNQRQFSFRNGPVGQLESYGLQACYKGTFLSKSSCTPWAMFTHTPR
;
A
#
# COMPACT_ATOMS: atom_id res chain seq x y z
N MET A 1 -29.57 41.03 -22.24
CA MET A 1 -28.21 40.45 -22.30
C MET A 1 -27.94 39.77 -20.98
N LEU A 2 -27.75 38.45 -21.00
CA LEU A 2 -27.49 37.60 -19.84
C LEU A 2 -26.04 37.78 -19.33
N GLY A 3 -25.81 37.51 -18.05
CA GLY A 3 -24.48 37.16 -17.55
C GLY A 3 -24.37 37.00 -16.04
N LEU A 4 -24.95 35.95 -15.45
CA LEU A 4 -24.55 35.48 -14.12
C LEU A 4 -23.35 34.54 -14.29
N ALA A 5 -22.17 34.97 -13.84
CA ALA A 5 -20.98 34.12 -13.79
C ALA A 5 -20.98 33.33 -12.47
N ALA A 6 -21.18 32.02 -12.56
CA ALA A 6 -21.01 31.10 -11.43
C ALA A 6 -19.53 30.66 -11.35
N LEU A 7 -18.86 31.05 -10.26
CA LEU A 7 -17.53 30.53 -9.89
C LEU A 7 -17.70 29.12 -9.31
N ALA A 8 -17.34 28.10 -10.09
CA ALA A 8 -17.27 26.73 -9.59
C ALA A 8 -15.98 26.56 -8.76
N ALA A 9 -16.13 26.42 -7.44
CA ALA A 9 -15.05 26.03 -6.56
C ALA A 9 -14.71 24.55 -6.80
N ALA A 10 -13.59 24.28 -7.46
CA ALA A 10 -13.06 22.93 -7.61
C ALA A 10 -12.49 22.46 -6.26
N SER A 11 -13.28 21.68 -5.52
CA SER A 11 -12.79 20.96 -4.34
C SER A 11 -11.70 19.97 -4.75
N LEU A 12 -10.47 20.16 -4.26
CA LEU A 12 -9.38 19.20 -4.35
C LEU A 12 -9.75 17.95 -3.54
N MET A 13 -10.48 17.02 -4.16
CA MET A 13 -10.68 15.70 -3.57
C MET A 13 -9.37 14.92 -3.68
N PRO A 14 -8.93 14.23 -2.62
CA PRO A 14 -7.79 13.32 -2.71
C PRO A 14 -8.10 12.28 -3.79
N THR A 15 -7.26 12.22 -4.82
CA THR A 15 -7.38 11.18 -5.85
C THR A 15 -7.11 9.84 -5.18
N ALA A 16 -8.18 9.13 -4.82
CA ALA A 16 -8.07 7.75 -4.36
C ALA A 16 -7.35 6.96 -5.46
N ALA A 17 -6.16 6.45 -5.16
CA ALA A 17 -5.48 5.53 -6.06
C ALA A 17 -6.39 4.30 -6.24
N ASN A 18 -6.69 3.96 -7.49
CA ASN A 18 -7.46 2.75 -7.82
C ASN A 18 -6.85 1.55 -7.09
N ALA A 19 -7.70 0.76 -6.43
CA ALA A 19 -7.23 -0.40 -5.70
C ALA A 19 -6.54 -1.38 -6.66
N ALA A 20 -5.27 -1.70 -6.41
CA ALA A 20 -4.52 -2.64 -7.21
C ALA A 20 -4.48 -4.00 -6.50
N CYS A 21 -4.93 -5.07 -7.16
CA CYS A 21 -4.95 -6.41 -6.58
C CYS A 21 -3.90 -7.33 -7.23
N ARG A 22 -3.04 -7.95 -6.42
CA ARG A 22 -1.99 -8.89 -6.86
C ARG A 22 -1.78 -9.97 -5.81
N GLN A 23 -1.73 -11.23 -6.25
CA GLN A 23 -1.38 -12.39 -5.40
C GLN A 23 -2.15 -12.44 -4.06
N GLY A 24 -3.44 -12.13 -4.08
CA GLY A 24 -4.30 -12.17 -2.89
C GLY A 24 -4.23 -10.93 -1.98
N PHE A 25 -3.48 -9.91 -2.35
CA PHE A 25 -3.52 -8.59 -1.71
C PHE A 25 -4.20 -7.58 -2.62
N CYS A 26 -5.03 -6.71 -2.06
CA CYS A 26 -5.53 -5.52 -2.74
C CYS A 26 -5.10 -4.29 -1.95
N VAL A 27 -4.40 -3.35 -2.60
CA VAL A 27 -3.86 -2.15 -1.96
C VAL A 27 -4.53 -0.89 -2.49
N SER A 28 -4.66 0.10 -1.63
CA SER A 28 -4.97 1.48 -1.97
C SER A 28 -4.03 2.37 -1.17
N GLY A 29 -3.71 3.55 -1.67
CA GLY A 29 -2.80 4.44 -0.97
C GLY A 29 -2.98 5.90 -1.32
N TYR A 30 -2.38 6.75 -0.50
CA TYR A 30 -2.37 8.19 -0.66
C TYR A 30 -1.10 8.78 -0.06
N ASP A 31 -0.72 9.95 -0.55
CA ASP A 31 0.41 10.70 -0.03
C ASP A 31 -0.06 11.76 0.95
N GLN A 32 0.64 11.89 2.07
CA GLN A 32 0.42 12.95 3.04
C GLN A 32 1.75 13.34 3.68
N ASN A 33 2.11 14.62 3.60
CA ASN A 33 3.30 15.17 4.26
C ASN A 33 4.61 14.40 3.94
N GLY A 34 4.79 13.97 2.69
CA GLY A 34 5.98 13.22 2.27
C GLY A 34 6.00 11.75 2.71
N ILE A 35 4.84 11.20 3.07
CA ILE A 35 4.66 9.80 3.46
C ILE A 35 3.60 9.17 2.57
N HIS A 36 3.91 8.02 1.97
CA HIS A 36 2.92 7.17 1.32
C HIS A 36 2.27 6.28 2.36
N VAL A 37 0.96 6.37 2.51
CA VAL A 37 0.16 5.49 3.37
C VAL A 37 -0.50 4.44 2.50
N VAL A 38 -0.27 3.17 2.79
CA VAL A 38 -0.84 2.02 2.08
C VAL A 38 -1.83 1.31 2.97
N ASN A 39 -3.10 1.29 2.56
CA ASN A 39 -4.14 0.42 3.11
C ASN A 39 -4.25 -0.83 2.25
N PHE A 40 -4.43 -2.00 2.87
CA PHE A 40 -4.57 -3.24 2.13
C PHE A 40 -5.60 -4.19 2.72
N THR A 41 -6.19 -5.01 1.85
CA THR A 41 -6.93 -6.23 2.22
C THR A 41 -6.17 -7.45 1.75
N VAL A 42 -6.41 -8.58 2.40
CA VAL A 42 -5.74 -9.86 2.10
C VAL A 42 -6.77 -10.98 2.11
N SER A 43 -6.81 -11.77 1.02
CA SER A 43 -7.67 -12.94 0.88
C SER A 43 -6.95 -14.26 1.17
N ILE A 44 -5.65 -14.20 1.49
CA ILE A 44 -4.85 -15.36 1.88
C ILE A 44 -5.23 -15.79 3.30
N SER A 45 -5.47 -17.08 3.49
CA SER A 45 -5.83 -17.65 4.79
C SER A 45 -4.61 -18.25 5.51
N ASN A 46 -4.76 -18.49 6.81
CA ASN A 46 -3.81 -19.22 7.66
C ASN A 46 -2.39 -18.64 7.79
N TYR A 47 -2.16 -17.39 7.37
CA TYR A 47 -0.91 -16.69 7.65
C TYR A 47 -0.83 -16.22 9.10
N THR A 48 0.39 -16.00 9.60
CA THR A 48 0.66 -15.55 10.97
C THR A 48 0.99 -14.07 11.05
N HIS A 49 1.71 -13.54 10.06
CA HIS A 49 2.01 -12.12 9.91
C HIS A 49 2.15 -11.76 8.43
N ILE A 50 2.23 -10.46 8.15
CA ILE A 50 2.48 -9.93 6.81
C ILE A 50 3.83 -9.23 6.85
N ASN A 51 4.68 -9.41 5.85
CA ASN A 51 5.85 -8.56 5.67
C ASN A 51 5.56 -7.53 4.58
N ALA A 52 5.91 -6.29 4.83
CA ALA A 52 5.91 -5.23 3.82
C ALA A 52 7.35 -4.88 3.45
N SER A 53 7.67 -4.90 2.17
CA SER A 53 8.93 -4.40 1.62
C SER A 53 8.72 -2.97 1.17
N THR A 54 9.45 -2.04 1.76
CA THR A 54 9.42 -0.61 1.43
C THR A 54 10.77 -0.20 0.83
N PRO A 55 10.86 0.97 0.18
CA PRO A 55 12.15 1.51 -0.27
C PRO A 55 13.21 1.62 0.85
N GLN A 56 12.80 1.74 2.10
CA GLN A 56 13.66 1.88 3.28
C GLN A 56 13.99 0.54 3.96
N GLY A 57 13.42 -0.57 3.47
CA GLY A 57 13.62 -1.90 4.03
C GLY A 57 12.31 -2.63 4.33
N GLN A 58 12.44 -3.81 4.91
CA GLN A 58 11.31 -4.65 5.25
C GLN A 58 10.82 -4.37 6.67
N VAL A 59 9.50 -4.42 6.85
CA VAL A 59 8.84 -4.33 8.16
C VAL A 59 7.87 -5.49 8.31
N GLU A 60 7.86 -6.10 9.49
CA GLU A 60 6.85 -7.09 9.87
C GLU A 60 5.61 -6.37 10.40
N LEU A 61 4.46 -6.70 9.83
CA LEU A 61 3.15 -6.22 10.24
C LEU A 61 2.42 -7.33 11.00
N GLY A 62 1.84 -6.95 12.14
CA GLY A 62 1.03 -7.87 12.92
C GLY A 62 -0.17 -8.40 12.12
N ARG A 63 -0.67 -9.59 12.47
CA ARG A 63 -1.76 -10.28 11.75
C ARG A 63 -2.99 -9.42 11.45
N ASN A 64 -3.31 -8.46 12.31
CA ASN A 64 -4.48 -7.58 12.21
C ASN A 64 -4.16 -6.18 11.66
N GLN A 65 -2.90 -5.86 11.39
CA GLN A 65 -2.52 -4.60 10.76
C GLN A 65 -2.89 -4.68 9.27
N ARG A 66 -3.58 -3.65 8.78
CA ARG A 66 -4.06 -3.51 7.39
C ARG A 66 -3.56 -2.22 6.74
N GLN A 67 -2.62 -1.57 7.40
CA GLN A 67 -2.03 -0.33 6.97
C GLN A 67 -0.55 -0.35 7.33
N PHE A 68 0.26 0.21 6.44
CA PHE A 68 1.64 0.59 6.72
C PHE A 68 1.94 1.87 5.94
N SER A 69 3.09 2.47 6.23
CA SER A 69 3.51 3.70 5.55
C SER A 69 5.01 3.76 5.39
N PHE A 70 5.46 4.49 4.39
CA PHE A 70 6.88 4.74 4.18
C PHE A 70 7.11 6.17 3.66
N ARG A 71 8.34 6.67 3.80
CA ARG A 71 8.67 8.02 3.32
C ARG A 71 8.73 8.00 1.80
N ASN A 72 8.18 9.03 1.17
CA ASN A 72 8.30 9.21 -0.26
C ASN A 72 9.75 9.54 -0.63
N GLY A 73 10.21 8.97 -1.72
CA GLY A 73 11.37 9.44 -2.46
C GLY A 73 11.06 10.72 -3.23
N PRO A 74 11.93 11.08 -4.19
CA PRO A 74 11.75 12.28 -4.99
C PRO A 74 10.44 12.26 -5.80
N VAL A 75 9.78 13.42 -5.87
CA VAL A 75 8.54 13.60 -6.66
C VAL A 75 8.74 13.15 -8.10
N GLY A 76 7.79 12.38 -8.63
CA GLY A 76 7.82 11.87 -10.00
C GLY A 76 8.70 10.63 -10.20
N GLN A 77 9.43 10.14 -9.20
CA GLN A 77 10.18 8.89 -9.31
C GLN A 77 9.31 7.68 -8.98
N LEU A 78 9.37 6.65 -9.82
CA LEU A 78 8.63 5.41 -9.59
C LEU A 78 9.26 4.64 -8.42
N GLU A 79 8.48 4.41 -7.38
CA GLU A 79 8.85 3.61 -6.22
C GLU A 79 8.15 2.26 -6.27
N SER A 80 8.82 1.22 -5.78
CA SER A 80 8.27 -0.12 -5.65
C SER A 80 8.17 -0.51 -4.18
N TYR A 81 7.07 -1.15 -3.82
CA TYR A 81 6.87 -1.76 -2.52
C TYR A 81 6.16 -3.10 -2.70
N GLY A 82 6.14 -3.93 -1.67
CA GLY A 82 5.52 -5.23 -1.78
C GLY A 82 4.96 -5.76 -0.48
N LEU A 83 4.06 -6.72 -0.58
CA LEU A 83 3.48 -7.44 0.53
C LEU A 83 3.70 -8.94 0.34
N GLN A 84 3.94 -9.67 1.42
CA GLN A 84 3.90 -11.14 1.42
C GLN A 84 3.23 -11.63 2.70
N ALA A 85 2.48 -12.72 2.60
CA ALA A 85 1.91 -13.39 3.76
C ALA A 85 2.88 -14.47 4.23
N CYS A 86 3.17 -14.50 5.52
CA CYS A 86 4.12 -15.44 6.09
C CYS A 86 3.44 -16.41 7.06
N TYR A 87 3.93 -17.63 7.06
CA TYR A 87 3.46 -18.74 7.86
C TYR A 87 4.55 -19.07 8.88
N LYS A 88 4.16 -19.13 10.16
CA LYS A 88 5.09 -19.56 11.20
C LYS A 88 5.37 -21.04 11.01
N GLY A 89 6.65 -21.39 10.92
CA GLY A 89 7.10 -22.77 10.92
C GLY A 89 6.68 -23.50 12.21
N THR A 90 6.58 -24.83 12.13
CA THR A 90 6.42 -25.68 13.31
C THR A 90 7.80 -26.07 13.85
N PHE A 91 7.84 -26.85 14.93
CA PHE A 91 9.11 -27.40 15.46
C PHE A 91 9.90 -28.23 14.42
N LEU A 92 9.21 -28.80 13.43
CA LEU A 92 9.80 -29.67 12.41
C LEU A 92 9.88 -29.01 11.02
N SER A 93 9.47 -27.75 10.87
CA SER A 93 9.41 -27.08 9.56
C SER A 93 9.75 -25.60 9.67
N LYS A 94 10.59 -25.11 8.75
CA LYS A 94 10.96 -23.70 8.70
C LYS A 94 9.75 -22.83 8.36
N SER A 95 9.78 -21.58 8.82
CA SER A 95 8.82 -20.56 8.38
C SER A 95 8.93 -20.36 6.87
N SER A 96 7.80 -20.03 6.24
CA SER A 96 7.72 -19.77 4.80
C SER A 96 6.88 -18.52 4.55
N CYS A 97 7.02 -17.92 3.37
CA CYS A 97 6.20 -16.81 2.94
C CYS A 97 5.74 -17.03 1.50
N THR A 98 4.61 -16.41 1.14
CA THR A 98 4.20 -16.31 -0.26
C THR A 98 5.25 -15.52 -1.07
N PRO A 99 5.27 -15.63 -2.41
CA PRO A 99 5.96 -14.66 -3.23
C PRO A 99 5.51 -13.22 -2.92
N TRP A 100 6.38 -12.26 -3.25
CA TRP A 100 6.09 -10.84 -3.07
C TRP A 100 5.05 -10.33 -4.06
N ALA A 101 3.95 -9.79 -3.53
CA ALA A 101 2.98 -9.02 -4.27
C ALA A 101 3.53 -7.61 -4.45
N MET A 102 4.14 -7.35 -5.60
CA MET A 102 4.80 -6.08 -5.90
C MET A 102 3.83 -5.05 -6.47
N PHE A 103 3.88 -3.85 -5.92
CA PHE A 103 3.12 -2.68 -6.32
C PHE A 103 4.06 -1.51 -6.58
N THR A 104 3.57 -0.52 -7.30
CA THR A 104 4.30 0.69 -7.58
C THR A 104 3.50 1.92 -7.22
N HIS A 105 4.21 2.98 -6.88
CA HIS A 105 3.66 4.28 -6.58
C HIS A 105 4.60 5.35 -7.12
N THR A 106 4.05 6.50 -7.53
CA THR A 106 4.85 7.66 -7.94
C THR A 106 4.46 8.82 -7.01
N PRO A 107 5.38 9.28 -6.15
CA PRO A 107 5.11 10.39 -5.23
C PRO A 107 4.66 11.65 -5.96
N ARG A 108 3.67 12.32 -5.37
CA ARG A 108 3.12 13.59 -5.86
C ARG A 108 3.46 14.76 -4.96
#